data_AF-A0A357BJB2-F1
#
_entry.id   AF-A0A357BJB2-F1
#
_cell.length_a   1.000
_cell.length_b   1.000
_cell.length_c   1.000
_cell.angle_alpha   90.00
_cell.angle_beta   90.00
_cell.angle_gamma   90.00
#
_symmetry.space_group_name_H-M   'P 1'
#
loop_
_entity.id
_entity.type
_entity.pdbx_description
1 polymer ?
#
loop_
_entity_poly.entity_id
_entity_poly.type
_entity_poly.pdbx_seq_one_letter_code
_entity_poly.pdbx_strand_id
1 'polypeptide(L)'
;MKTVKNKIITIDGPAGAGKSTVARKLAKILKVYYLDTGAMYRALTFKAIQRGVNLEDEDELAGLVKTTKIDLEDQDGEVKVLLDGVDVSREIRSIEVTNKTFFIARAARVRETMVQWQRAMGLKRSVVAEGRDIGTVVFPQAAYKFYLDADFQERSKRRIDELKGKGTSVDESRLKEELKDRDTKDLTRRVGPLKKAEDAVVIDSTRMTADEVVAEILKHINFHH
;
A
#
# COMPACT_ATOMS: atom_id res chain seq x y z
N MET A 1 25.22 22.12 -11.10
CA MET A 1 24.39 21.65 -9.96
C MET A 1 24.39 20.13 -9.97
N LYS A 2 24.81 19.45 -8.90
CA LYS A 2 24.63 18.00 -8.79
C LYS A 2 23.13 17.74 -8.72
N THR A 3 22.55 17.12 -9.74
CA THR A 3 21.16 16.65 -9.72
C THR A 3 21.05 15.64 -8.57
N VAL A 4 20.39 16.02 -7.48
CA VAL A 4 20.08 15.07 -6.40
C VAL A 4 19.18 14.00 -7.02
N LYS A 5 19.71 12.79 -7.15
CA LYS A 5 18.97 11.66 -7.74
C LYS A 5 17.83 11.30 -6.79
N ASN A 6 16.58 11.41 -7.25
CA ASN A 6 15.40 11.02 -6.48
C ASN A 6 15.58 9.58 -5.96
N LYS A 7 15.43 9.39 -4.64
CA LYS A 7 15.57 8.09 -3.98
C LYS A 7 14.18 7.50 -3.75
N ILE A 8 14.00 6.28 -4.26
CA ILE A 8 12.78 5.49 -4.05
C ILE A 8 13.10 4.43 -2.99
N ILE A 9 12.32 4.43 -1.92
CA ILE A 9 12.37 3.45 -0.84
C ILE A 9 11.06 2.66 -0.89
N THR A 10 11.13 1.34 -0.96
CA THR A 10 9.93 0.48 -1.03
C THR A 10 9.76 -0.34 0.25
N ILE A 11 8.52 -0.49 0.71
CA ILE A 11 8.15 -1.34 1.83
C ILE A 11 7.01 -2.26 1.39
N ASP A 12 7.35 -3.51 1.10
CA ASP A 12 6.39 -4.56 0.75
C ASP A 12 6.16 -5.51 1.93
N GLY A 13 5.11 -6.33 1.87
CA GLY A 13 4.78 -7.29 2.93
C GLY A 13 3.28 -7.52 3.12
N PRO A 14 2.89 -8.53 3.91
CA PRO A 14 1.49 -8.93 4.07
C PRO A 14 0.63 -7.89 4.82
N ALA A 15 -0.68 -8.08 4.79
CA ALA A 15 -1.59 -7.20 5.53
C ALA A 15 -1.34 -7.32 7.05
N GLY A 16 -1.49 -6.20 7.78
CA GLY A 16 -1.26 -6.18 9.23
C GLY A 16 0.21 -6.14 9.68
N ALA A 17 1.19 -6.20 8.76
CA ALA A 17 2.62 -6.10 9.10
C ALA A 17 3.07 -4.71 9.60
N GLY A 18 2.21 -3.70 9.61
CA GLY A 18 2.55 -2.35 10.10
C GLY A 18 3.16 -1.39 9.06
N LYS A 19 3.22 -1.81 7.79
CA LYS A 19 3.82 -1.04 6.68
C LYS A 19 3.35 0.41 6.59
N SER A 20 2.03 0.67 6.65
CA SER A 20 1.51 2.04 6.47
C SER A 20 1.94 2.99 7.57
N THR A 21 2.13 2.46 8.79
CA THR A 21 2.63 3.23 9.93
C THR A 21 4.12 3.50 9.77
N VAL A 22 4.89 2.47 9.45
CA VAL A 22 6.35 2.55 9.25
C VAL A 22 6.70 3.48 8.08
N ALA A 23 6.03 3.31 6.93
CA ALA A 23 6.28 4.08 5.72
C ALA A 23 6.00 5.58 5.92
N ARG A 24 4.90 5.92 6.59
CA ARG A 24 4.54 7.30 6.93
C ARG A 24 5.55 7.93 7.89
N LYS A 25 5.93 7.21 8.95
CA LYS A 25 6.95 7.69 9.90
C LYS A 25 8.30 7.90 9.21
N LEU A 26 8.73 6.93 8.40
CA LEU A 26 9.98 7.01 7.65
C LEU A 26 9.97 8.19 6.67
N ALA A 27 8.89 8.37 5.91
CA ALA A 27 8.74 9.50 4.99
C ALA A 27 8.87 10.85 5.71
N LYS A 28 8.23 10.98 6.87
CA LYS A 28 8.31 12.18 7.71
C LYS A 28 9.73 12.45 8.20
N ILE A 29 10.44 11.42 8.69
CA ILE A 29 11.83 11.56 9.17
C ILE A 29 12.76 11.98 8.04
N LEU A 30 12.63 11.34 6.87
CA LEU A 30 13.47 11.62 5.70
C LEU A 30 13.03 12.88 4.93
N LYS A 31 11.90 13.50 5.30
CA LYS A 31 11.27 14.64 4.61
C LYS A 31 11.05 14.35 3.12
N VAL A 32 10.57 13.15 2.83
CA VAL A 32 10.23 12.70 1.48
C VAL A 32 8.76 12.37 1.39
N TYR A 33 8.27 12.23 0.16
CA TYR A 33 6.86 11.95 -0.06
C TYR A 33 6.47 10.54 0.38
N TYR A 34 5.26 10.37 0.91
CA TYR A 34 4.67 9.08 1.22
C TYR A 34 3.68 8.66 0.12
N LEU A 35 3.95 7.53 -0.55
CA LEU A 35 3.11 6.97 -1.60
C LEU A 35 2.35 5.74 -1.09
N ASP A 36 1.10 5.96 -0.66
CA ASP A 36 0.15 4.90 -0.26
C ASP A 36 -0.50 4.27 -1.49
N THR A 37 0.16 3.30 -2.12
CA THR A 37 -0.40 2.63 -3.30
C THR A 37 -1.69 1.85 -2.97
N GLY A 38 -1.80 1.37 -1.73
CA GLY A 38 -2.99 0.66 -1.26
C GLY A 38 -4.22 1.56 -1.26
N ALA A 39 -4.08 2.83 -0.92
CA ALA A 39 -5.14 3.81 -0.99
C ALA A 39 -5.61 4.06 -2.41
N MET A 40 -4.70 4.05 -3.39
CA MET A 40 -5.08 4.18 -4.81
C MET A 40 -5.95 3.01 -5.26
N TYR A 41 -5.56 1.77 -4.92
CA TYR A 41 -6.38 0.60 -5.23
C TYR A 41 -7.76 0.66 -4.58
N ARG A 42 -7.83 1.07 -3.30
CA ARG A 42 -9.09 1.24 -2.58
C ARG A 42 -9.96 2.36 -3.17
N ALA A 43 -9.38 3.46 -3.64
CA ALA A 43 -10.10 4.54 -4.30
C ALA A 43 -10.77 4.07 -5.61
N LEU A 44 -10.05 3.29 -6.43
CA LEU A 44 -10.64 2.72 -7.64
C LEU A 44 -11.71 1.67 -7.32
N THR A 45 -11.51 0.85 -6.28
CA THR A 45 -12.54 -0.08 -5.79
C THR A 45 -13.80 0.67 -5.35
N PHE A 46 -13.63 1.75 -4.59
CA PHE A 46 -14.74 2.58 -4.14
C PHE A 46 -15.52 3.17 -5.31
N LYS A 47 -14.81 3.71 -6.33
CA LYS A 47 -15.46 4.21 -7.55
C LYS A 47 -16.28 3.14 -8.26
N ALA A 48 -15.72 1.94 -8.39
CA ALA A 48 -16.40 0.82 -9.05
C ALA A 48 -17.70 0.44 -8.31
N ILE A 49 -17.65 0.38 -6.97
CA ILE A 49 -18.83 0.12 -6.14
C ILE A 49 -19.88 1.22 -6.34
N GLN A 50 -19.49 2.49 -6.27
CA GLN A 50 -20.42 3.62 -6.44
C GLN A 50 -21.08 3.65 -7.82
N ARG A 51 -20.38 3.19 -8.86
CA ARG A 51 -20.88 3.15 -10.23
C ARG A 51 -21.63 1.86 -10.57
N GLY A 52 -21.72 0.91 -9.64
CA GLY A 52 -22.36 -0.39 -9.89
C GLY A 52 -21.63 -1.24 -10.94
N VAL A 53 -20.33 -0.99 -11.14
CA VAL A 53 -19.49 -1.73 -12.09
C VAL A 53 -19.31 -3.16 -11.59
N ASN A 54 -19.40 -4.13 -12.51
CA ASN A 54 -19.14 -5.51 -12.17
C ASN A 54 -17.64 -5.70 -11.85
N LEU A 55 -17.33 -5.94 -10.58
CA LEU A 55 -15.94 -6.12 -10.12
C LEU A 55 -15.27 -7.39 -10.68
N GLU A 56 -16.05 -8.31 -11.23
CA GLU A 56 -15.51 -9.51 -11.86
C GLU A 56 -15.22 -9.33 -13.35
N ASP A 57 -15.75 -8.27 -13.97
CA ASP A 57 -15.56 -7.96 -15.38
C ASP A 57 -14.34 -7.05 -15.58
N GLU A 58 -13.27 -7.61 -16.16
CA GLU A 58 -12.04 -6.87 -16.41
C GLU A 58 -12.21 -5.79 -17.51
N ASP A 59 -13.12 -5.96 -18.46
CA ASP A 59 -13.38 -4.96 -19.51
C ASP A 59 -14.08 -3.72 -18.92
N GLU A 60 -15.08 -3.92 -18.06
CA GLU A 60 -15.73 -2.80 -17.37
C GLU A 60 -14.75 -2.05 -16.46
N LEU A 61 -13.94 -2.78 -15.68
CA LEU A 61 -12.93 -2.18 -14.81
C LEU A 61 -11.85 -1.42 -15.61
N ALA A 62 -11.45 -1.94 -16.78
CA ALA A 62 -10.52 -1.27 -17.68
C ALA A 62 -11.13 0.00 -18.30
N GLY A 63 -12.44 0.02 -18.55
CA GLY A 63 -13.16 1.24 -18.94
C GLY A 63 -13.18 2.28 -17.81
N LEU A 64 -13.43 1.84 -16.58
CA LEU A 64 -13.48 2.69 -15.41
C LEU A 64 -12.12 3.38 -15.14
N VAL A 65 -11.02 2.64 -15.14
CA VAL A 65 -9.70 3.21 -14.82
C VAL A 65 -9.27 4.29 -15.82
N LYS A 66 -9.63 4.17 -17.11
CA LYS A 66 -9.31 5.15 -18.16
C LYS A 66 -9.97 6.52 -17.93
N THR A 67 -11.09 6.54 -17.24
CA THR A 67 -11.89 7.75 -16.95
C THR A 67 -11.77 8.18 -15.49
N THR A 68 -10.73 7.70 -14.80
CA THR A 68 -10.50 7.97 -13.39
C THR A 68 -9.24 8.78 -13.18
N LYS A 69 -9.30 9.75 -12.27
CA LYS A 69 -8.13 10.44 -11.74
C LYS A 69 -8.01 10.17 -10.25
N ILE A 70 -6.82 9.77 -9.82
CA ILE A 70 -6.48 9.61 -8.40
C ILE A 70 -5.28 10.50 -8.11
N ASP A 71 -5.45 11.43 -7.18
CA ASP A 71 -4.38 12.27 -6.66
C ASP A 71 -4.16 11.96 -5.18
N LEU A 72 -2.91 12.02 -4.76
CA LEU A 72 -2.49 11.82 -3.38
C LEU A 72 -1.83 13.12 -2.89
N GLU A 73 -2.47 13.79 -1.95
CA GLU A 73 -1.99 15.06 -1.40
C GLU A 73 -1.47 14.84 0.01
N ASP A 74 -0.25 15.28 0.29
CA ASP A 74 0.31 15.25 1.64
C ASP A 74 -0.12 16.53 2.36
N GLN A 75 -0.94 16.39 3.39
CA GLN A 75 -1.39 17.48 4.23
C GLN A 75 -1.00 17.17 5.68
N ASP A 76 -0.01 17.89 6.20
CA ASP A 76 0.46 17.79 7.59
C ASP A 76 0.84 16.37 8.06
N GLY A 77 1.30 15.53 7.14
CA GLY A 77 1.69 14.14 7.41
C GLY A 77 0.55 13.12 7.29
N GLU A 78 -0.64 13.56 6.88
CA GLU A 78 -1.71 12.69 6.41
C GLU A 78 -1.85 12.76 4.89
N VAL A 79 -2.00 11.60 4.25
CA VAL A 79 -2.27 11.53 2.81
C VAL A 79 -3.77 11.61 2.58
N LYS A 80 -4.21 12.71 1.98
CA LYS A 80 -5.52 12.86 1.37
C LYS A 80 -5.56 12.18 0.02
N VAL A 81 -6.68 11.51 -0.24
CA VAL A 81 -6.91 10.76 -1.47
C VAL A 81 -8.06 11.40 -2.21
N LEU A 82 -7.74 12.07 -3.31
CA LEU A 82 -8.73 12.68 -4.17
C LEU A 82 -9.06 11.72 -5.32
N LEU A 83 -10.33 11.37 -5.45
CA LEU A 83 -10.88 10.59 -6.55
C LEU A 83 -11.73 11.51 -7.41
N ASP A 84 -11.30 11.74 -8.65
CA ASP A 84 -11.92 12.70 -9.58
C ASP A 84 -12.12 14.10 -8.95
N GLY A 85 -11.18 14.51 -8.09
CA GLY A 85 -11.21 15.79 -7.37
C GLY A 85 -12.00 15.78 -6.06
N VAL A 86 -12.62 14.67 -5.68
CA VAL A 86 -13.38 14.53 -4.42
C VAL A 86 -12.55 13.79 -3.37
N ASP A 87 -12.48 14.32 -2.15
CA ASP A 87 -11.82 13.65 -1.03
C ASP A 87 -12.62 12.40 -0.63
N VAL A 88 -12.00 11.23 -0.79
CA VAL A 88 -12.58 9.92 -0.43
C VAL A 88 -11.78 9.23 0.67
N SER A 89 -10.93 9.96 1.38
CA SER A 89 -9.95 9.41 2.32
C SER A 89 -10.61 8.54 3.40
N ARG A 90 -11.82 8.86 3.84
CA ARG A 90 -12.51 8.11 4.91
C ARG A 90 -13.20 6.87 4.35
N GLU A 91 -13.91 7.03 3.24
CA GLU A 91 -14.77 6.06 2.58
C GLU A 91 -13.97 4.85 2.11
N ILE A 92 -12.78 5.10 1.55
CA ILE A 92 -11.91 4.04 1.03
C ILE A 92 -11.35 3.13 2.14
N ARG A 93 -11.47 3.51 3.41
CA ARG A 93 -10.96 2.73 4.56
C ARG A 93 -12.04 1.81 5.17
N SER A 94 -13.24 1.81 4.60
CA SER A 94 -14.31 0.89 5.02
C SER A 94 -13.93 -0.58 4.80
N ILE A 95 -14.55 -1.46 5.59
CA ILE A 95 -14.38 -2.93 5.47
C ILE A 95 -14.84 -3.39 4.07
N GLU A 96 -15.97 -2.87 3.59
CA GLU A 96 -16.51 -3.21 2.27
C GLU A 96 -15.49 -2.94 1.15
N VAL A 97 -14.94 -1.72 1.10
CA VAL A 97 -13.95 -1.35 0.07
C VAL A 97 -12.68 -2.19 0.22
N THR A 98 -12.22 -2.40 1.45
CA THR A 98 -11.00 -3.18 1.72
C THR A 98 -11.14 -4.62 1.23
N ASN A 99 -12.28 -5.27 1.50
CA ASN A 99 -12.52 -6.67 1.14
C ASN A 99 -12.73 -6.85 -0.38
N LYS A 100 -13.19 -5.82 -1.09
CA LYS A 100 -13.36 -5.82 -2.55
C LYS A 100 -12.11 -5.36 -3.32
N THR A 101 -11.05 -4.91 -2.64
CA THR A 101 -9.83 -4.41 -3.31
C THR A 101 -9.14 -5.47 -4.17
N PHE A 102 -9.27 -6.75 -3.81
CA PHE A 102 -8.71 -7.87 -4.56
C PHE A 102 -9.11 -7.88 -6.04
N PHE A 103 -10.36 -7.52 -6.36
CA PHE A 103 -10.88 -7.52 -7.74
C PHE A 103 -10.12 -6.54 -8.64
N ILE A 104 -9.87 -5.33 -8.14
CA ILE A 104 -9.05 -4.33 -8.83
C ILE A 104 -7.59 -4.77 -8.90
N ALA A 105 -7.10 -5.38 -7.81
CA ALA A 105 -5.71 -5.77 -7.66
C ALA A 105 -5.35 -7.08 -8.41
N ARG A 106 -6.31 -7.80 -8.99
CA ARG A 106 -6.08 -8.97 -9.86
C ARG A 106 -6.23 -8.67 -11.36
N ALA A 107 -6.94 -7.59 -11.72
CA ALA A 107 -7.21 -7.21 -13.10
C ALA A 107 -5.94 -6.65 -13.79
N ALA A 108 -5.42 -7.37 -14.79
CA ALA A 108 -4.13 -7.07 -15.40
C ALA A 108 -4.11 -5.70 -16.08
N ARG A 109 -5.14 -5.37 -16.87
CA ARG A 109 -5.25 -4.10 -17.62
C ARG A 109 -5.41 -2.90 -16.70
N VAL A 110 -6.13 -3.08 -15.59
CA VAL A 110 -6.25 -2.06 -14.54
C VAL A 110 -4.89 -1.84 -13.90
N ARG A 111 -4.20 -2.93 -13.54
CA ARG A 111 -2.89 -2.86 -12.90
C ARG A 111 -1.84 -2.18 -13.77
N GLU A 112 -1.84 -2.41 -15.07
CA GLU A 112 -0.95 -1.72 -16.01
C GLU A 112 -1.06 -0.20 -15.86
N THR A 113 -2.29 0.33 -15.87
CA THR A 113 -2.56 1.77 -15.70
C THR A 113 -2.17 2.25 -14.30
N MET A 114 -2.54 1.51 -13.26
CA MET A 114 -2.21 1.86 -11.87
C MET A 114 -0.69 1.92 -11.61
N VAL A 115 0.08 0.99 -12.17
CA VAL A 115 1.54 0.96 -12.06
C VAL A 115 2.16 2.16 -12.78
N GLN A 116 1.63 2.55 -13.94
CA GLN A 116 2.09 3.75 -14.64
C GLN A 116 1.87 5.02 -13.81
N TRP A 117 0.70 5.17 -13.18
CA TRP A 117 0.42 6.31 -12.29
C TRP A 117 1.34 6.33 -11.06
N GLN A 118 1.53 5.18 -10.40
CA GLN A 118 2.43 5.06 -9.25
C GLN A 118 3.86 5.44 -9.62
N ARG A 119 4.36 4.95 -10.76
CA ARG A 119 5.69 5.31 -11.28
C ARG A 119 5.80 6.80 -11.56
N ALA A 120 4.80 7.38 -12.22
CA ALA A 120 4.78 8.82 -12.52
C ALA A 120 4.78 9.67 -11.24
N MET A 121 4.10 9.24 -10.17
CA MET A 121 4.14 9.91 -8.87
C MET A 121 5.51 9.77 -8.19
N GLY A 122 6.08 8.56 -8.20
CA GLY A 122 7.35 8.27 -7.51
C GLY A 122 8.61 8.78 -8.20
N LEU A 123 8.57 9.05 -9.52
CA LEU A 123 9.74 9.57 -10.26
C LEU A 123 9.93 11.09 -10.12
N LYS A 124 8.89 11.82 -9.70
CA LYS A 124 8.93 13.30 -9.56
C LYS A 124 9.76 13.78 -8.38
N ARG A 125 9.96 12.96 -7.35
CA ARG A 125 10.61 13.31 -6.08
C ARG A 125 11.06 12.06 -5.34
N SER A 126 11.93 12.21 -4.33
CA SER A 126 12.20 11.10 -3.40
C SER A 126 10.92 10.66 -2.69
N VAL A 127 10.75 9.35 -2.48
CA VAL A 127 9.50 8.77 -1.98
C VAL A 127 9.75 7.52 -1.13
N VAL A 128 8.94 7.33 -0.10
CA VAL A 128 8.70 6.05 0.55
C VAL A 128 7.37 5.51 0.03
N ALA A 129 7.41 4.39 -0.68
CA ALA A 129 6.24 3.74 -1.27
C ALA A 129 5.96 2.41 -0.58
N GLU A 130 4.71 2.17 -0.19
CA GLU A 130 4.31 0.89 0.39
C GLU A 130 3.32 0.13 -0.48
N GLY A 131 3.33 -1.21 -0.37
CA GLY A 131 2.39 -2.04 -1.11
C GLY A 131 2.59 -3.55 -0.95
N ARG A 132 2.56 -4.28 -2.07
CA ARG A 132 2.76 -5.74 -2.12
C ARG A 132 3.84 -6.13 -3.10
N ASP A 133 3.95 -5.40 -4.20
CA ASP A 133 4.87 -5.66 -5.29
C ASP A 133 5.55 -4.36 -5.76
N ILE A 134 5.79 -3.45 -4.82
CA ILE A 134 6.42 -2.16 -5.12
C ILE A 134 7.87 -2.37 -5.54
N GLY A 135 8.66 -3.10 -4.76
CA GLY A 135 10.08 -3.36 -5.05
C GLY A 135 10.32 -4.39 -6.14
N THR A 136 9.30 -5.17 -6.55
CA THR A 136 9.41 -6.19 -7.59
C THR A 136 8.82 -5.78 -8.93
N VAL A 137 7.74 -4.99 -8.93
CA VAL A 137 7.02 -4.61 -10.16
C VAL A 137 7.00 -3.11 -10.38
N VAL A 138 6.62 -2.32 -9.38
CA VAL A 138 6.43 -0.86 -9.57
C VAL A 138 7.77 -0.15 -9.73
N PHE A 139 8.71 -0.40 -8.83
CA PHE A 139 10.05 0.18 -8.77
C PHE A 139 11.12 -0.91 -8.56
N PRO A 140 11.33 -1.82 -9.53
CA PRO A 140 12.41 -2.82 -9.46
C PRO A 140 13.81 -2.22 -9.36
N GLN A 141 13.98 -0.94 -9.68
CA GLN A 141 15.21 -0.16 -9.58
C GLN A 141 15.26 0.75 -8.35
N ALA A 142 14.37 0.55 -7.38
CA ALA A 142 14.37 1.32 -6.14
C ALA A 142 15.73 1.28 -5.44
N ALA A 143 16.13 2.40 -4.83
CA ALA A 143 17.43 2.52 -4.17
C ALA A 143 17.51 1.66 -2.91
N TYR A 144 16.37 1.50 -2.22
CA TYR A 144 16.25 0.67 -1.03
C TYR A 144 14.93 -0.09 -1.08
N LYS A 145 14.99 -1.40 -0.80
CA LYS A 145 13.81 -2.27 -0.79
C LYS A 145 13.76 -3.00 0.54
N PHE A 146 12.62 -2.90 1.19
CA PHE A 146 12.34 -3.58 2.45
C PHE A 146 11.13 -4.49 2.28
N TYR A 147 11.20 -5.65 2.91
CA TYR A 147 10.08 -6.56 3.05
C TYR A 147 9.79 -6.71 4.55
N LEU A 148 8.67 -6.15 4.98
CA LEU A 148 8.24 -6.15 6.37
C LEU A 148 7.29 -7.33 6.60
N ASP A 149 7.67 -8.25 7.49
CA ASP A 149 6.85 -9.39 7.86
C ASP A 149 6.52 -9.37 9.36
N ALA A 150 5.59 -10.24 9.76
CA ALA A 150 5.32 -10.58 11.16
C ALA A 150 4.48 -11.85 11.23
N ASP A 151 4.55 -12.53 12.38
CA ASP A 151 3.69 -13.67 12.68
C ASP A 151 2.22 -13.34 12.47
N PHE A 152 1.48 -14.27 11.88
CA PHE A 152 0.07 -14.09 11.57
C PHE A 152 -0.77 -13.71 12.82
N GLN A 153 -0.45 -14.28 13.99
CA GLN A 153 -1.15 -13.96 15.23
C GLN A 153 -0.94 -12.50 15.64
N GLU A 154 0.28 -11.99 15.51
CA GLU A 154 0.60 -10.60 15.82
C GLU A 154 -0.05 -9.65 14.81
N ARG A 155 0.01 -9.96 13.51
CA ARG A 155 -0.65 -9.16 12.46
C ARG A 155 -2.17 -9.10 12.67
N SER A 156 -2.77 -10.23 13.06
CA SER A 156 -4.19 -10.32 13.40
C SER A 156 -4.53 -9.45 14.61
N LYS A 157 -3.75 -9.57 15.69
CA LYS A 157 -3.93 -8.76 16.90
C LYS A 157 -3.85 -7.26 16.61
N ARG A 158 -2.80 -6.81 15.91
CA ARG A 158 -2.64 -5.40 15.50
C ARG A 158 -3.84 -4.87 14.73
N ARG A 159 -4.39 -5.70 13.82
CA ARG A 159 -5.56 -5.33 13.02
C ARG A 159 -6.83 -5.26 13.87
N ILE A 160 -7.02 -6.17 14.82
CA ILE A 160 -8.13 -6.14 15.78
C ILE A 160 -8.05 -4.86 16.62
N ASP A 161 -6.88 -4.56 17.18
CA ASP A 161 -6.65 -3.39 18.02
C ASP A 161 -6.87 -2.08 17.25
N GLU A 162 -6.45 -2.02 15.97
CA GLU A 162 -6.71 -0.89 15.08
C GLU A 162 -8.22 -0.62 14.88
N LEU A 163 -9.01 -1.68 14.69
CA LEU A 163 -10.46 -1.56 14.48
C LEU A 163 -11.21 -1.23 15.77
N LYS A 164 -10.82 -1.86 16.89
CA LYS A 164 -11.36 -1.53 18.22
C LYS A 164 -11.06 -0.09 18.60
N GLY A 165 -9.85 0.41 18.32
CA GLY A 165 -9.46 1.81 18.55
C GLY A 165 -10.28 2.82 17.75
N LYS A 166 -10.93 2.40 16.66
CA LYS A 166 -11.87 3.21 15.86
C LYS A 166 -13.34 3.05 16.28
N GLY A 167 -13.61 2.35 17.39
CA GLY A 167 -14.96 2.07 17.86
C GLY A 167 -15.75 1.09 16.99
N THR A 168 -15.08 0.33 16.13
CA THR A 168 -15.73 -0.69 15.28
C THR A 168 -15.91 -1.98 16.07
N SER A 169 -17.13 -2.52 16.11
CA SER A 169 -17.37 -3.88 16.65
C SER A 169 -16.75 -4.91 15.70
N VAL A 170 -15.96 -5.84 16.24
CA VAL A 170 -15.20 -6.82 15.45
C VAL A 170 -15.43 -8.23 15.98
N ASP A 171 -15.82 -9.13 15.08
CA ASP A 171 -15.69 -10.56 15.28
C ASP A 171 -14.23 -10.94 14.97
N GLU A 172 -13.47 -11.28 16.00
CA GLU A 172 -12.05 -11.57 15.89
C GLU A 172 -11.77 -12.83 15.04
N SER A 173 -12.64 -13.85 15.11
CA SER A 173 -12.49 -15.09 14.37
C SER A 173 -12.68 -14.82 12.88
N ARG A 174 -13.76 -14.12 12.53
CA ARG A 174 -14.03 -13.72 11.15
C ARG A 174 -12.92 -12.83 10.59
N LEU A 175 -12.42 -11.87 11.36
CA LEU A 175 -11.36 -10.98 10.89
C LEU A 175 -10.05 -11.73 10.62
N LYS A 176 -9.72 -12.74 11.43
CA LYS A 176 -8.56 -13.62 11.18
C LYS A 176 -8.74 -14.38 9.86
N GLU A 177 -9.92 -14.94 9.60
CA GLU A 177 -10.21 -15.61 8.34
C GLU A 177 -10.09 -14.67 7.13
N GLU A 178 -10.66 -13.45 7.23
CA GLU A 178 -10.55 -12.42 6.19
C GLU A 178 -9.10 -12.01 5.95
N LEU A 179 -8.28 -11.90 7.01
CA LEU A 179 -6.85 -11.60 6.87
C LEU A 179 -6.08 -12.72 6.19
N LYS A 180 -6.38 -13.98 6.52
CA LYS A 180 -5.74 -15.17 5.93
C LYS A 180 -6.11 -15.33 4.46
N ASP A 181 -7.37 -15.15 4.11
CA ASP A 181 -7.85 -15.15 2.72
C ASP A 181 -7.17 -14.05 1.92
N ARG A 182 -7.06 -12.85 2.48
CA ARG A 182 -6.35 -11.73 1.86
C ARG A 182 -4.88 -12.03 1.61
N ASP A 183 -4.16 -12.56 2.60
CA ASP A 183 -2.76 -12.94 2.41
C ASP A 183 -2.61 -14.00 1.31
N THR A 184 -3.50 -15.00 1.28
CA THR A 184 -3.52 -16.04 0.25
C THR A 184 -3.73 -15.43 -1.14
N LYS A 185 -4.69 -14.52 -1.28
CA LYS A 185 -4.98 -13.79 -2.52
C LYS A 185 -3.81 -12.90 -2.97
N ASP A 186 -3.18 -12.18 -2.03
CA ASP A 186 -2.03 -11.33 -2.33
C ASP A 186 -0.83 -12.17 -2.80
N LEU A 187 -0.59 -13.34 -2.20
CA LEU A 187 0.51 -14.25 -2.56
C LEU A 187 0.29 -15.01 -3.88
N THR A 188 -0.95 -15.39 -4.17
CA THR A 188 -1.27 -16.30 -5.29
C THR A 188 -1.79 -15.59 -6.54
N ARG A 189 -2.08 -14.28 -6.49
CA ARG A 189 -2.58 -13.55 -7.67
C ARG A 189 -1.59 -13.65 -8.84
N ARG A 190 -2.13 -13.88 -10.04
CA ARG A 190 -1.35 -14.05 -11.28
C ARG A 190 -0.49 -12.83 -11.62
N VAL A 191 -0.97 -11.63 -11.33
CA VAL A 191 -0.29 -10.38 -11.71
C VAL A 191 0.16 -9.64 -10.45
N GLY A 192 1.47 -9.45 -10.33
CA GLY A 192 2.15 -8.80 -9.20
C GLY A 192 1.89 -9.44 -7.85
N PRO A 193 2.02 -10.77 -7.71
CA PRO A 193 1.91 -11.41 -6.41
C PRO A 193 2.82 -10.74 -5.38
N LEU A 194 2.40 -10.75 -4.12
CA LEU A 194 3.26 -10.40 -3.00
C LEU A 194 4.49 -11.32 -3.04
N LYS A 195 5.62 -10.75 -3.43
CA LYS A 195 6.89 -11.46 -3.53
C LYS A 195 7.99 -10.56 -2.99
N LYS A 196 8.84 -11.13 -2.16
CA LYS A 196 10.07 -10.48 -1.73
C LYS A 196 10.99 -10.27 -2.94
N ALA A 197 11.46 -9.05 -3.17
CA ALA A 197 12.54 -8.79 -4.13
C ALA A 197 13.85 -9.46 -3.65
N GLU A 198 14.67 -9.95 -4.58
CA GLU A 198 15.89 -10.68 -4.24
C GLU A 198 16.86 -9.83 -3.40
N ASP A 199 16.93 -8.54 -3.70
CA ASP A 199 17.73 -7.52 -3.01
C ASP A 199 17.00 -6.82 -1.86
N ALA A 200 15.81 -7.27 -1.46
CA ALA A 200 15.09 -6.68 -0.34
C ALA A 200 15.65 -7.15 1.01
N VAL A 201 15.85 -6.19 1.92
CA VAL A 201 16.12 -6.45 3.33
C VAL A 201 14.82 -6.90 4.01
N VAL A 202 14.85 -8.06 4.68
CA VAL A 202 13.69 -8.58 5.42
C VAL A 202 13.76 -8.09 6.85
N ILE A 203 12.65 -7.56 7.33
CA ILE A 203 12.50 -7.14 8.72
C ILE A 203 11.31 -7.91 9.30
N ASP A 204 11.59 -8.75 10.29
CA ASP A 204 10.55 -9.38 11.10
C ASP A 204 10.14 -8.42 12.21
N SER A 205 8.94 -7.88 12.11
CA SER A 205 8.39 -6.91 13.05
C SER A 205 7.58 -7.54 14.19
N THR A 206 7.55 -8.87 14.32
CA THR A 206 6.67 -9.60 15.27
C THR A 206 6.78 -9.05 16.69
N ARG A 207 7.98 -8.68 17.14
CA ARG A 207 8.22 -8.15 18.49
C ARG A 207 8.75 -6.73 18.50
N MET A 208 8.53 -6.00 17.40
CA MET A 208 9.00 -4.63 17.24
C MET A 208 7.84 -3.66 17.20
N THR A 209 8.01 -2.53 17.87
CA THR A 209 7.19 -1.33 17.69
C THR A 209 7.48 -0.70 16.33
N ALA A 210 6.57 0.17 15.87
CA ALA A 210 6.78 0.89 14.62
C ALA A 210 8.06 1.76 14.63
N ASP A 211 8.43 2.33 15.78
CA ASP A 211 9.63 3.16 15.91
C ASP A 211 10.92 2.32 15.84
N GLU A 212 10.93 1.13 16.45
CA GLU A 212 12.05 0.19 16.32
C GLU A 212 12.22 -0.29 14.88
N VAL A 213 11.13 -0.59 14.17
CA VAL A 213 11.20 -0.97 12.75
C VAL A 213 11.76 0.18 11.90
N VAL A 214 11.33 1.41 12.16
CA VAL A 214 11.86 2.59 11.45
C VAL A 214 13.35 2.79 11.77
N ALA A 215 13.75 2.66 13.03
CA ALA A 215 15.15 2.75 13.43
C ALA A 215 16.01 1.67 12.76
N GLU A 216 15.49 0.45 12.63
CA GLU A 216 16.15 -0.63 11.90
C GLU A 216 16.30 -0.29 10.42
N ILE A 217 15.22 0.13 9.75
CA ILE A 217 15.25 0.56 8.34
C ILE A 217 16.32 1.63 8.10
N LEU A 218 16.41 2.63 8.98
CA LEU A 218 17.37 3.73 8.85
C LEU A 218 18.84 3.28 8.86
N LYS A 219 19.17 2.15 9.49
CA LYS A 219 20.54 1.59 9.45
C LYS A 219 20.97 1.15 8.04
N HIS A 220 20.00 0.82 7.18
CA HIS A 220 20.24 0.35 5.81
C HIS A 220 20.18 1.48 4.77
N ILE A 221 19.78 2.69 5.19
CA ILE A 221 19.59 3.83 4.28
C ILE A 221 20.73 4.82 4.47
N ASN A 222 21.44 5.11 3.38
CA ASN A 222 22.34 6.25 3.33
C ASN A 222 21.66 7.45 2.65
N PHE A 223 20.89 8.22 3.42
CA PHE A 223 20.14 9.36 2.94
C PHE A 223 20.91 10.68 3.09
N HIS A 224 21.93 10.91 2.26
CA HIS A 224 22.49 12.26 2.09
C HIS A 224 21.52 13.13 1.26
N HIS A 225 21.20 14.31 1.78
CA HIS A 225 20.44 15.38 1.10
C HIS A 225 21.32 16.15 0.11
#